data_AF-A0A6B1F0X7-F1
#
_entry.id   AF-A0A6B1F0X7-F1
#
_cell.length_a   1.000
_cell.length_b   1.000
_cell.length_c   1.000
_cell.angle_alpha   90.00
_cell.angle_beta   90.00
_cell.angle_gamma   90.00
#
_symmetry.space_group_name_H-M   'P 1'
#
loop_
_entity.id
_entity.type
_entity.pdbx_description
1 polymer ?
#
loop_
_entity_poly.entity_id
_entity_poly.type
_entity_poly.pdbx_seq_one_letter_code
_entity_poly.pdbx_strand_id
1 'polypeptide(L)'
;MIAFPGYVILECEGLWQSPETTTKQSVIVKYGSDTLTFLSSDGTGTVLRHWSLDTIIEHPPSEYYYCFSPDSSGNEFILINDDLMVNAIRDLVQVEGEEDKKNKGNFWKFFGKFIALILVMVGITYFYSDYIGQNIARAIVGPKRAEIGETIYANILELGNSECLVEDT
;
A
#
# COMPACT_ATOMS: atom_id res chain seq x y z
N MET A 1 -1.90 -29.79 37.43
CA MET A 1 -1.85 -28.57 36.62
C MET A 1 -0.75 -28.76 35.59
N ILE A 2 -1.04 -28.61 34.30
CA ILE A 2 -0.04 -28.63 33.24
C ILE A 2 -0.36 -27.43 32.36
N ALA A 3 0.49 -26.40 32.42
CA ALA A 3 0.43 -25.20 31.59
C ALA A 3 1.58 -25.28 30.58
N PHE A 4 1.29 -25.00 29.31
CA PHE A 4 2.29 -24.96 28.25
C PHE A 4 3.17 -23.71 28.44
N PRO A 5 4.51 -23.83 28.43
CA PRO A 5 5.39 -22.69 28.67
C PRO A 5 5.28 -21.71 27.50
N GLY A 6 4.71 -20.53 27.76
CA GLY A 6 4.71 -19.41 26.82
C GLY A 6 3.37 -18.74 26.54
N TYR A 7 2.24 -19.26 27.05
CA TYR A 7 0.93 -18.62 26.86
C TYR A 7 0.30 -18.28 28.21
N VAL A 8 0.58 -17.08 28.71
CA VAL A 8 -0.20 -16.49 29.82
C VAL A 8 -1.43 -15.87 29.20
N ILE A 9 -2.59 -16.47 29.42
CA ILE A 9 -3.86 -15.83 29.07
C ILE A 9 -4.11 -14.77 30.14
N LEU A 10 -4.24 -13.52 29.72
CA LEU A 10 -4.59 -12.42 30.61
C LEU A 10 -6.11 -12.31 30.66
N GLU A 11 -6.67 -12.68 31.80
CA GLU A 11 -8.10 -12.62 32.08
C GLU A 11 -8.32 -11.89 33.40
N CYS A 12 -9.35 -11.05 33.47
CA CYS A 12 -9.72 -10.38 34.71
C CYS A 12 -11.25 -10.32 34.85
N GLU A 13 -11.73 -10.09 36.06
CA GLU A 13 -13.14 -9.81 36.28
C GLU A 13 -13.45 -8.33 36.03
N GLY A 14 -14.66 -8.05 35.56
CA GLY A 14 -15.14 -6.70 35.33
C GLY A 14 -16.65 -6.59 35.40
N LEU A 15 -17.14 -5.35 35.39
CA LEU A 15 -18.56 -5.03 35.33
C LEU A 15 -18.86 -4.34 34.01
N TRP A 16 -19.57 -5.04 33.12
CA TRP A 16 -19.93 -4.54 31.79
C TRP A 16 -21.37 -4.02 31.80
N GLN A 17 -21.61 -2.89 31.13
CA GLN A 17 -22.93 -2.37 30.89
C GLN A 17 -23.19 -2.32 29.37
N SER A 18 -24.19 -3.08 28.93
CA SER A 18 -24.67 -3.06 27.53
C SER A 18 -25.34 -1.73 27.20
N PRO A 19 -25.27 -1.25 25.94
CA PRO A 19 -26.02 -0.07 25.51
C PRO A 19 -27.54 -0.24 25.61
N GLU A 20 -28.03 -1.49 25.61
CA GLU A 20 -29.45 -1.81 25.69
C GLU A 20 -29.99 -1.85 27.13
N THR A 21 -29.10 -1.93 28.13
CA THR A 21 -29.48 -2.16 29.52
C THR A 21 -28.68 -1.32 30.49
N THR A 22 -29.33 -0.70 31.47
CA THR A 22 -28.63 0.02 32.56
C THR A 22 -28.07 -0.91 33.64
N THR A 23 -28.29 -2.22 33.52
CA THR A 23 -27.80 -3.21 34.49
C THR A 23 -26.35 -3.56 34.17
N LYS A 24 -25.49 -3.47 35.18
CA LYS A 24 -24.11 -3.93 35.10
C LYS A 24 -24.09 -5.44 35.28
N GLN A 25 -23.53 -6.16 34.32
CA GLN A 25 -23.35 -7.59 34.34
C GLN A 25 -21.91 -7.92 34.74
N SER A 26 -21.72 -8.92 35.60
CA SER A 26 -20.39 -9.43 35.91
C SER A 26 -19.87 -10.25 34.74
N VAL A 27 -18.68 -9.89 34.26
CA VAL A 27 -18.06 -10.51 33.08
C VAL A 27 -16.61 -10.88 33.37
N ILE A 28 -16.14 -11.91 32.69
CA ILE A 28 -14.72 -12.21 32.57
C ILE A 28 -14.24 -11.55 31.28
N VAL A 29 -13.31 -10.60 31.43
CA VAL A 29 -12.64 -9.93 30.33
C VAL A 29 -11.43 -10.76 29.93
N LYS A 30 -11.36 -11.18 28.67
CA LYS A 30 -10.18 -11.82 28.09
C LYS A 30 -9.49 -10.87 27.14
N TYR A 31 -8.18 -10.73 27.34
CA TYR A 31 -7.31 -9.96 26.48
C TYR A 31 -6.79 -10.84 25.32
N GLY A 32 -7.10 -10.45 24.09
CA GLY A 32 -6.58 -11.03 22.85
C GLY A 32 -5.45 -10.20 22.25
N SER A 33 -5.03 -10.53 21.03
CA SER A 33 -3.97 -9.80 20.32
C SER A 33 -4.38 -8.40 19.85
N ASP A 34 -5.66 -8.22 19.52
CA ASP A 34 -6.24 -7.01 18.92
C ASP A 34 -7.67 -6.74 19.43
N THR A 35 -8.16 -7.66 20.27
CA THR A 35 -9.55 -7.75 20.66
C THR A 35 -9.67 -7.99 22.15
N LEU A 36 -10.73 -7.43 22.72
CA LEU A 36 -11.10 -7.62 24.11
C LEU A 36 -12.45 -8.33 24.13
N THR A 37 -12.47 -9.54 24.68
CA THR A 37 -13.65 -10.42 24.66
C THR A 37 -14.28 -10.44 26.04
N PHE A 38 -15.59 -10.19 26.12
CA PHE A 38 -16.35 -10.27 27.35
C PHE A 38 -17.12 -11.58 27.40
N LEU A 39 -16.93 -12.33 28.48
CA LEU A 39 -17.62 -13.59 28.74
C LEU A 39 -18.50 -13.46 29.97
N SER A 40 -19.64 -14.15 29.98
CA SER A 40 -20.49 -14.22 31.16
C SER A 40 -19.75 -14.88 32.34
N SER A 41 -19.87 -14.29 33.52
CA SER A 41 -19.30 -14.82 34.78
C SER A 41 -20.12 -15.98 35.37
N ASP A 42 -21.28 -16.32 34.77
CA ASP A 42 -22.16 -17.42 35.20
C ASP A 42 -21.58 -18.84 35.02
N GLY A 43 -20.32 -18.96 34.58
CA GLY A 43 -19.64 -20.23 34.35
C GLY A 43 -20.03 -20.93 33.04
N THR A 44 -20.95 -20.38 32.26
CA THR A 44 -21.31 -20.91 30.93
C THR A 44 -20.25 -20.60 29.88
N GLY A 45 -19.41 -19.59 30.12
CA GLY A 45 -18.41 -19.13 29.16
C GLY A 45 -19.04 -18.52 27.90
N THR A 46 -20.28 -18.02 27.99
CA THR A 46 -20.97 -17.39 26.86
C THR A 46 -20.31 -16.06 26.52
N VAL A 47 -19.94 -15.87 25.25
CA VAL A 47 -19.42 -14.58 24.75
C VAL A 47 -20.57 -13.58 24.69
N LEU A 48 -20.45 -12.48 25.43
CA LEU A 48 -21.42 -11.40 25.44
C LEU A 48 -21.11 -10.37 24.36
N ARG A 49 -19.83 -10.02 24.19
CA ARG A 49 -19.39 -9.01 23.23
C ARG A 49 -17.90 -9.11 22.91
N HIS A 50 -17.52 -8.57 21.76
CA HIS A 50 -16.13 -8.34 21.36
C HIS A 50 -15.92 -6.84 21.13
N TRP A 51 -14.85 -6.27 21.67
CA TRP A 51 -14.38 -4.94 21.32
C TRP A 51 -13.04 -5.04 20.60
N SER A 52 -12.84 -4.11 19.68
CA SER A 52 -11.53 -3.91 19.03
C SER A 52 -10.72 -2.95 19.89
N LEU A 53 -9.49 -3.32 20.26
CA LEU A 53 -8.66 -2.55 21.20
C LEU A 53 -8.30 -1.16 20.65
N ASP A 54 -8.19 -1.01 19.33
CA ASP A 54 -7.92 0.23 18.60
C ASP A 54 -8.96 1.34 18.81
N THR A 55 -10.20 0.96 19.10
CA THR A 55 -11.34 1.88 19.30
C THR A 55 -11.59 2.23 20.76
N ILE A 56 -10.88 1.60 21.70
CA ILE A 56 -11.16 1.77 23.13
C ILE A 56 -10.72 3.16 23.60
N ILE A 57 -11.64 3.83 24.26
CA ILE A 57 -11.42 5.12 24.91
C ILE A 57 -11.40 4.90 26.41
N GLU A 58 -10.30 5.31 27.04
CA GLU A 58 -10.20 5.39 28.49
C GLU A 58 -10.90 6.65 28.99
N HIS A 59 -11.83 6.47 29.94
CA HIS A 59 -12.45 7.56 30.66
C HIS A 59 -11.66 7.90 31.93
N PRO A 60 -11.83 9.11 32.49
CA PRO A 60 -11.18 9.47 33.75
C PRO A 60 -11.36 8.38 34.81
N PRO A 61 -10.28 7.93 35.46
CA PRO A 61 -10.35 6.83 36.40
C PRO A 61 -11.23 7.18 37.61
N SER A 62 -11.96 6.18 38.10
CA SER A 62 -12.70 6.24 39.37
C SER A 62 -11.81 5.76 40.52
N GLU A 63 -12.23 5.99 41.76
CA GLU A 63 -11.47 5.64 42.97
C GLU A 63 -11.13 4.15 43.07
N TYR A 64 -11.96 3.27 42.48
CA TYR A 64 -11.81 1.82 42.56
C TYR A 64 -11.84 1.10 41.20
N TYR A 65 -12.07 1.83 40.10
CA TYR A 65 -12.29 1.21 38.80
C TYR A 65 -11.75 2.08 37.66
N TYR A 66 -11.13 1.43 36.70
CA TYR A 66 -10.84 1.97 35.38
C TYR A 66 -12.04 1.76 34.48
N CYS A 67 -12.45 2.81 33.78
CA CYS A 67 -13.62 2.81 32.91
C CYS A 67 -13.18 2.91 31.46
N PHE A 68 -13.61 1.96 30.64
CA PHE A 68 -13.34 1.94 29.21
C PHE A 68 -14.64 1.85 28.41
N SER A 69 -14.68 2.51 27.26
CA SER A 69 -15.81 2.45 26.32
C SER A 69 -15.31 2.20 24.90
N PRO A 70 -16.09 1.55 24.04
CA PRO A 70 -15.71 1.33 22.64
C PRO A 70 -15.89 2.60 21.78
N ASP A 71 -16.62 3.60 22.29
CA ASP A 71 -16.84 4.87 21.61
C ASP A 71 -17.04 6.03 22.59
N SER A 72 -17.15 7.25 22.07
CA SER A 72 -17.38 8.45 22.87
C SER A 72 -18.84 8.63 23.32
N SER A 73 -19.74 7.71 22.95
CA SER A 73 -21.17 7.83 23.30
C SER A 73 -21.42 7.54 24.78
N GLY A 74 -20.55 6.71 25.39
CA GLY A 74 -20.66 6.30 26.79
C GLY A 74 -21.90 5.45 27.09
N ASN A 75 -22.62 4.99 26.07
CA ASN A 75 -23.77 4.09 26.24
C ASN A 75 -23.34 2.70 26.67
N GLU A 76 -22.13 2.32 26.30
CA GLU A 76 -21.53 1.04 26.61
C GLU A 76 -20.18 1.25 27.29
N PHE A 77 -19.96 0.60 28.42
CA PHE A 77 -18.69 0.70 29.14
C PHE A 77 -18.39 -0.54 29.99
N ILE A 78 -17.11 -0.73 30.31
CA ILE A 78 -16.59 -1.77 31.20
C ILE A 78 -15.83 -1.11 32.36
N LEU A 79 -16.09 -1.61 33.56
CA LEU A 79 -15.33 -1.26 34.76
C LEU A 79 -14.39 -2.40 35.12
N ILE A 80 -13.10 -2.10 35.24
CA ILE A 80 -12.02 -3.06 35.55
C ILE A 80 -11.24 -2.55 36.77
N ASN A 81 -10.87 -3.45 37.69
CA ASN A 81 -10.07 -3.13 38.89
C ASN A 81 -8.78 -3.96 38.94
N ASP A 82 -8.19 -4.23 37.77
CA ASP A 82 -6.96 -5.00 37.63
C ASP A 82 -5.94 -4.15 36.89
N ASP A 83 -4.89 -3.73 37.61
CA ASP A 83 -3.83 -2.88 37.08
C ASP A 83 -3.04 -3.57 35.95
N LEU A 84 -2.86 -4.90 36.01
CA LEU A 84 -2.15 -5.64 34.96
C LEU A 84 -2.96 -5.66 33.67
N MET A 85 -4.27 -5.92 33.74
CA MET A 85 -5.15 -5.85 32.59
C MET A 85 -5.18 -4.45 31.99
N VAL A 86 -5.32 -3.44 32.84
CA VAL A 86 -5.40 -2.03 32.45
C VAL A 86 -4.11 -1.57 31.75
N ASN A 87 -2.95 -1.96 32.28
CA ASN A 87 -1.67 -1.65 31.65
C ASN A 87 -1.51 -2.35 30.29
N ALA A 88 -1.92 -3.62 30.17
CA ALA A 88 -1.89 -4.34 28.90
C ALA A 88 -2.79 -3.69 27.82
N ILE A 89 -3.96 -3.17 28.21
CA ILE A 89 -4.84 -2.41 27.31
C ILE A 89 -4.15 -1.12 26.86
N ARG A 90 -3.58 -0.34 27.79
CA ARG A 90 -2.91 0.93 27.45
C ARG A 90 -1.69 0.75 26.57
N ASP A 91 -0.89 -0.28 26.82
CA ASP A 91 0.33 -0.54 26.06
C ASP A 91 0.00 -0.77 24.58
N LEU A 92 -1.06 -1.54 24.29
CA LEU A 92 -1.45 -1.83 22.91
C LEU A 92 -2.05 -0.62 22.18
N VAL A 93 -2.91 0.14 22.87
CA VAL A 93 -3.48 1.39 22.32
C VAL A 93 -2.37 2.39 21.96
N GLN A 94 -1.31 2.46 22.76
CA GLN A 94 -0.16 3.34 22.49
C GLN A 94 0.66 2.86 21.29
N VAL A 95 0.95 1.55 21.19
CA VAL A 95 1.72 0.98 20.08
C VAL A 95 1.03 1.21 18.74
N GLU A 96 -0.28 0.91 18.64
CA GLU A 96 -1.04 1.10 17.39
C GLU A 96 -1.08 2.59 16.98
N GLY A 97 -1.28 3.49 17.94
CA GLY A 97 -1.31 4.93 17.71
C GLY A 97 0.03 5.52 17.22
N GLU A 98 1.15 4.87 17.52
CA GLU A 98 2.47 5.24 17.00
C GLU A 98 2.71 4.72 15.57
N GLU A 99 2.25 3.50 15.26
CA GLU A 99 2.39 2.92 13.92
C GLU A 99 1.57 3.67 12.87
N ASP A 100 0.35 4.08 13.23
CA ASP A 100 -0.56 4.80 12.34
C ASP A 100 -0.03 6.19 11.97
N LYS A 101 0.73 6.82 12.87
CA LYS A 101 1.41 8.09 12.61
C LYS A 101 2.63 7.93 11.69
N LYS A 102 3.26 6.75 11.66
CA LYS A 102 4.53 6.53 10.94
C LYS A 102 4.34 6.39 9.43
N ASN A 103 3.18 5.91 8.97
CA ASN A 103 3.00 5.56 7.56
C ASN A 103 2.42 6.67 6.65
N LYS A 104 1.98 7.81 7.19
CA LYS A 104 1.35 8.87 6.38
C LYS A 104 2.33 9.87 5.72
N GLY A 105 3.62 9.80 6.02
CA GLY A 105 4.60 10.82 5.59
C GLY A 105 5.45 10.50 4.35
N ASN A 106 5.52 9.23 3.91
CA ASN A 106 6.53 8.80 2.94
C ASN A 106 6.00 8.52 1.53
N PHE A 107 4.70 8.23 1.38
CA PHE A 107 4.10 7.96 0.08
C PHE A 107 4.20 9.17 -0.87
N TRP A 108 3.86 10.36 -0.36
CA TRP A 108 3.95 11.61 -1.14
C TRP A 108 5.38 11.99 -1.53
N LYS A 109 6.38 11.67 -0.69
CA LYS A 109 7.80 11.92 -1.01
C LYS A 109 8.31 11.01 -2.12
N PHE A 110 7.88 9.75 -2.16
CA PHE A 110 8.22 8.83 -3.25
C PHE A 110 7.54 9.21 -4.56
N PHE A 111 6.25 9.56 -4.50
CA PHE A 111 5.48 9.96 -5.68
C PHE A 111 6.02 11.25 -6.31
N GLY A 112 6.41 12.23 -5.49
CA GLY A 112 7.03 13.47 -5.96
C GLY A 112 8.36 13.25 -6.70
N LYS A 113 9.21 12.33 -6.23
CA LYS A 113 10.47 11.98 -6.92
C LYS A 113 10.23 11.31 -8.28
N PHE A 114 9.22 10.44 -8.36
CA PHE A 114 8.88 9.75 -9.61
C PHE A 114 8.35 10.71 -10.68
N ILE A 115 7.47 11.64 -10.28
CA ILE A 115 6.96 12.70 -11.17
C ILE A 115 8.08 13.63 -11.64
N ALA A 116 8.99 14.04 -10.73
CA ALA A 116 10.13 14.88 -11.11
C ALA A 116 11.05 14.17 -12.12
N LEU A 117 11.29 12.86 -11.94
CA LEU A 117 12.10 12.07 -12.87
C LEU A 117 11.45 11.96 -14.26
N ILE A 118 10.13 11.76 -14.34
CA ILE A 118 9.39 11.75 -15.61
C ILE A 118 9.50 13.11 -16.31
N LEU A 119 9.31 14.21 -15.60
CA LEU A 119 9.40 15.56 -16.17
C LEU A 119 10.80 15.87 -16.72
N VAL A 120 11.86 15.43 -16.04
CA VAL A 120 13.24 15.54 -16.52
C VAL A 120 13.44 14.73 -17.81
N MET A 121 12.95 13.49 -17.85
CA MET A 121 13.04 12.64 -19.05
C MET A 121 12.32 13.24 -20.26
N VAL A 122 11.11 13.77 -20.05
CA VAL A 122 10.34 14.44 -21.11
C VAL A 122 11.06 15.72 -21.57
N GLY A 123 11.57 16.52 -20.64
CA GLY A 123 12.35 17.72 -20.95
C GLY A 123 13.59 17.43 -21.79
N ILE A 124 14.35 16.38 -21.48
CA ILE A 124 15.52 15.97 -22.25
C ILE A 124 15.11 15.56 -23.67
N THR A 125 14.05 14.78 -23.82
CA THR A 125 13.59 14.30 -25.13
C THR A 125 13.15 15.46 -26.04
N TYR A 126 12.41 16.43 -25.49
CA TYR A 126 12.00 17.63 -26.22
C TYR A 126 13.19 18.53 -26.59
N PHE A 127 14.17 18.69 -25.69
CA PHE A 127 15.34 19.55 -25.93
C PHE A 127 16.35 18.92 -26.90
N TYR A 128 16.51 17.59 -26.89
CA TYR A 128 17.41 16.89 -27.82
C TYR A 128 16.83 16.71 -29.23
N SER A 129 15.50 16.66 -29.38
CA SER A 129 14.85 16.54 -30.69
C SER A 129 15.15 17.74 -31.60
N ASP A 130 15.36 18.92 -31.03
CA ASP A 130 15.63 20.14 -31.79
C ASP A 130 17.07 20.19 -32.36
N TYR A 131 17.97 19.31 -31.88
CA TYR A 131 19.38 19.25 -32.32
C TYR A 131 19.64 18.26 -33.48
N ILE A 132 18.72 17.34 -33.78
CA ILE A 132 18.94 16.29 -34.79
C ILE A 132 18.41 16.67 -36.19
N GLY A 133 17.85 17.87 -36.35
CA GLY A 133 17.28 18.34 -37.62
C GLY A 133 18.28 18.66 -38.75
N GLN A 134 19.58 18.84 -38.49
CA GLN A 134 20.48 19.41 -39.52
C GLN A 134 21.46 18.43 -40.20
N ASN A 135 21.63 17.19 -39.74
CA ASN A 135 22.72 16.33 -40.25
C ASN A 135 22.31 15.01 -40.93
N ILE A 136 21.03 14.64 -41.00
CA ILE A 136 20.62 13.34 -41.60
C ILE A 136 20.52 13.39 -43.14
N ALA A 137 20.55 14.57 -43.76
CA ALA A 137 20.42 14.70 -45.22
C ALA A 137 21.67 14.29 -46.04
N ARG A 138 22.81 13.93 -45.42
CA ARG A 138 24.08 13.70 -46.16
C ARG A 138 24.64 12.28 -46.12
N ALA A 139 24.07 11.34 -45.37
CA ALA A 139 24.73 10.05 -45.11
C ALA A 139 24.20 8.83 -45.92
N ILE A 140 23.15 8.96 -46.74
CA ILE A 140 22.48 7.77 -47.35
C ILE A 140 22.56 7.71 -48.89
N VAL A 141 23.18 8.67 -49.59
CA VAL A 141 23.25 8.65 -51.07
C VAL A 141 24.68 8.58 -51.61
N GLY A 142 25.50 7.71 -51.04
CA GLY A 142 26.84 7.42 -51.56
C GLY A 142 26.90 6.10 -52.34
N PRO A 143 26.80 4.95 -51.67
CA PRO A 143 27.19 3.68 -52.29
C PRO A 143 26.16 3.10 -53.26
N LYS A 144 24.90 3.59 -53.28
CA LYS A 144 23.84 3.06 -54.16
C LYS A 144 23.87 3.59 -55.60
N ARG A 145 24.62 4.66 -55.89
CA ARG A 145 24.70 5.26 -57.24
C ARG A 145 25.65 4.51 -58.19
N ALA A 146 26.61 3.76 -57.66
CA ALA A 146 27.57 3.03 -58.49
C ALA A 146 26.95 1.79 -59.14
N GLU A 147 26.01 1.12 -58.45
CA GLU A 147 25.39 -0.13 -58.88
C GLU A 147 24.40 0.07 -60.06
N ILE A 148 23.80 1.26 -60.16
CA ILE A 148 22.84 1.61 -61.23
C ILE A 148 23.57 2.03 -62.52
N GLY A 149 24.82 2.52 -62.41
CA GLY A 149 25.60 2.94 -63.58
C GLY A 149 25.98 1.78 -64.49
N GLU A 150 26.45 0.67 -63.91
CA GLU A 150 26.93 -0.48 -64.69
C GLU A 150 25.80 -1.19 -65.48
N THR A 151 24.60 -1.26 -64.91
CA THR A 151 23.45 -1.90 -65.56
C THR A 151 22.90 -1.10 -66.75
N ILE A 152 23.07 0.23 -66.76
CA ILE A 152 22.64 1.07 -67.88
C ILE A 152 23.64 0.98 -69.05
N TYR A 153 24.95 0.90 -68.77
CA TYR A 153 25.97 0.78 -69.82
C TYR A 153 25.90 -0.56 -70.57
N ALA A 154 25.57 -1.67 -69.89
CA ALA A 154 25.42 -2.98 -70.53
C ALA A 154 24.27 -3.00 -71.56
N ASN A 155 23.13 -2.36 -71.25
CA ASN A 155 21.96 -2.34 -72.14
C ASN A 155 22.14 -1.43 -73.38
N ILE A 156 23.01 -0.42 -73.32
CA ILE A 156 23.26 0.48 -74.47
C ILE A 156 24.16 -0.20 -75.51
N LEU A 157 25.09 -1.06 -75.09
CA LEU A 157 25.95 -1.81 -76.02
C LEU A 157 25.19 -2.92 -76.76
N GLU A 158 24.16 -3.50 -76.16
CA GLU A 158 23.35 -4.55 -76.77
C GLU A 158 22.40 -4.01 -77.85
N LEU A 159 21.80 -2.83 -77.64
CA LEU A 159 20.89 -2.19 -78.60
C LEU A 159 21.61 -1.38 -79.70
N GLY A 160 22.84 -0.92 -79.45
CA GLY A 160 23.61 -0.16 -80.43
C GLY A 160 24.16 -0.99 -81.60
N ASN A 161 24.16 -2.33 -81.48
CA ASN A 161 24.69 -3.23 -82.51
C ASN A 161 23.63 -3.76 -83.49
N SER A 162 22.33 -3.49 -83.24
CA SER A 162 21.22 -3.99 -84.08
C SER A 162 20.76 -3.05 -85.19
N GLU A 163 21.32 -1.83 -85.31
CA GLU A 163 20.91 -0.85 -86.34
C GLU A 163 21.97 -0.63 -87.45
N CYS A 164 23.10 -1.35 -87.43
CA CYS A 164 24.11 -1.33 -88.52
C CYS A 164 24.08 -2.59 -89.41
N LEU A 165 22.91 -3.22 -89.57
CA LEU A 165 22.64 -4.08 -90.73
C LEU A 165 21.54 -3.44 -91.56
N VAL A 166 21.97 -2.41 -92.30
CA VAL A 166 21.33 -1.94 -93.53
C VAL A 166 21.32 -3.12 -94.51
N GLU A 167 20.13 -3.64 -94.81
CA GLU A 167 19.93 -4.62 -95.88
C GLU A 167 19.44 -3.85 -97.12
N ASP A 168 20.37 -3.67 -98.07
CA ASP A 168 20.12 -3.23 -99.44
C ASP A 168 19.40 -4.35 -100.22
N THR A 169 18.15 -4.14 -100.63
CA THR A 169 17.57 -4.68 -101.87
C THR A 169 16.50 -3.74 -102.43
#